data_AF-A0A821UZ21-F1
#
_entry.id   AF-A0A821UZ21-F1
#
_cell.length_a   1.000
_cell.length_b   1.000
_cell.length_c   1.000
_cell.angle_alpha   90.00
_cell.angle_beta   90.00
_cell.angle_gamma   90.00
#
_symmetry.space_group_name_H-M   'P 1'
#
loop_
_entity.id
_entity.type
_entity.pdbx_description
1 polymer ?
#
loop_
_entity_poly.entity_id
_entity_poly.type
_entity_poly.pdbx_seq_one_letter_code
_entity_poly.pdbx_strand_id
1 'polypeptide(L)'
;KIFLNLPTNFSSATPDQRLKTFQQQYRFVLDSQNNFQEHLKQTLSDIRRHRAEPTTLDDIIGDQRYECLRKTEIDKFLTRIQLLLNKSIFIEKLKNNHIKYINVSDVRPNQEIPMTIDDIDVVLKHTYSNENDSIILWYSSDRLKREEEDRYQQIYQELIWEVQHVEQRIKLVYIDFTYLKEKLEDFIIVRLP
;
A
#
# COMPACT_ATOMS: atom_id res chain seq x y z
N LYS A 1 -0.89 4.84 18.41
CA LYS A 1 0.45 4.21 18.28
C LYS A 1 0.72 3.69 16.87
N ILE A 2 -0.21 2.99 16.21
CA ILE A 2 -0.01 2.38 14.87
C ILE A 2 0.43 3.40 13.78
N PHE A 3 0.00 4.66 13.88
CA PHE A 3 0.32 5.70 12.90
C PHE A 3 1.68 6.38 13.08
N LEU A 4 2.32 6.25 14.25
CA LEU A 4 3.61 6.89 14.51
C LEU A 4 4.75 6.25 13.71
N ASN A 5 4.52 5.03 13.21
CA ASN A 5 5.50 4.24 12.47
C ASN A 5 5.18 4.17 10.97
N LEU A 6 4.16 4.89 10.50
CA LEU A 6 3.92 5.01 9.07
C LEU A 6 4.97 5.98 8.48
N PRO A 7 5.54 5.67 7.31
CA PRO A 7 6.42 6.60 6.62
C PRO A 7 5.65 7.89 6.32
N THR A 8 6.36 9.02 6.29
CA THR A 8 5.77 10.32 5.94
C THR A 8 5.60 10.49 4.43
N ASN A 9 6.36 9.75 3.63
CA ASN A 9 6.27 9.68 2.18
C ASN A 9 6.84 8.35 1.66
N PHE A 10 6.37 7.92 0.49
CA PHE A 10 7.01 6.83 -0.26
C PHE A 10 7.79 7.40 -1.45
N SER A 11 8.81 6.66 -1.92
CA SER A 11 9.50 6.98 -3.18
C SER A 11 8.62 6.79 -4.42
N SER A 12 7.53 6.06 -4.27
CA SER A 12 6.56 5.69 -5.31
C SER A 12 5.26 6.45 -5.07
N ALA A 13 4.70 7.03 -6.13
CA ALA A 13 3.52 7.90 -6.06
C ALA A 13 2.27 7.11 -5.67
N THR A 14 2.14 5.86 -6.10
CA THR A 14 0.97 5.02 -5.81
C THR A 14 0.82 4.67 -4.31
N PRO A 15 1.81 4.09 -3.62
CA PRO A 15 1.78 3.92 -2.16
C PRO A 15 1.64 5.24 -1.40
N ASP A 16 2.26 6.32 -1.88
CA ASP A 16 2.14 7.66 -1.26
C ASP A 16 0.71 8.20 -1.32
N GLN A 17 0.04 8.08 -2.47
CA GLN A 17 -1.36 8.47 -2.60
C GLN A 17 -2.27 7.62 -1.72
N ARG A 18 -2.00 6.31 -1.62
CA ARG A 18 -2.74 5.42 -0.69
C ARG A 18 -2.56 5.83 0.76
N LEU A 19 -1.35 6.22 1.17
CA LEU A 19 -1.08 6.75 2.50
C LEU A 19 -1.87 8.04 2.76
N LYS A 20 -1.93 8.96 1.79
CA LYS A 20 -2.73 10.19 1.89
C LYS A 20 -4.22 9.91 2.04
N THR A 21 -4.80 9.06 1.19
CA THR A 21 -6.20 8.65 1.31
C THR A 21 -6.48 8.01 2.67
N PHE A 22 -5.53 7.20 3.15
CA PHE A 22 -5.63 6.56 4.44
C PHE A 22 -5.60 7.55 5.61
N GLN A 23 -4.69 8.54 5.58
CA GLN A 23 -4.65 9.62 6.57
C GLN A 23 -5.94 10.44 6.59
N GLN A 24 -6.55 10.68 5.42
CA GLN A 24 -7.86 11.35 5.32
C GLN A 24 -8.97 10.50 5.94
N GLN A 25 -9.04 9.20 5.63
CA GLN A 25 -10.01 8.28 6.24
C GLN A 25 -9.85 8.20 7.76
N TYR A 26 -8.61 8.20 8.26
CA TYR A 26 -8.36 8.19 9.70
C TYR A 26 -8.92 9.44 10.38
N ARG A 27 -8.66 10.62 9.80
CA ARG A 27 -9.20 11.88 10.30
C ARG A 27 -10.73 11.86 10.30
N PHE A 28 -11.33 11.40 9.21
CA PHE A 28 -12.79 11.24 9.13
C PHE A 28 -13.36 10.35 10.25
N VAL A 29 -12.71 9.22 10.56
CA VAL A 29 -13.12 8.33 11.66
C VAL A 29 -13.00 9.05 13.02
N LEU A 30 -11.92 9.78 13.27
CA LEU A 30 -11.75 10.54 14.52
C LEU A 30 -12.78 11.65 14.66
N ASP A 31 -13.02 12.41 13.60
CA ASP A 31 -14.01 13.48 13.57
C ASP A 31 -15.43 12.91 13.79
N SER A 32 -15.75 11.79 13.16
CA SER A 32 -17.01 11.06 13.36
C SER A 32 -17.17 10.56 14.80
N GLN A 33 -16.09 10.04 15.40
CA GLN A 33 -16.08 9.60 16.79
C GLN A 33 -16.31 10.77 17.75
N ASN A 34 -15.62 11.89 17.55
CA ASN A 34 -15.79 13.09 18.38
C ASN A 34 -17.22 13.62 18.26
N ASN A 35 -17.73 13.73 17.02
CA ASN A 35 -19.09 14.18 16.77
C ASN A 35 -20.14 13.24 17.40
N PHE A 36 -19.95 11.93 17.29
CA PHE A 36 -20.83 10.94 17.92
C PHE A 36 -20.85 11.10 19.45
N GLN A 37 -19.68 11.27 20.07
CA GLN A 37 -19.59 11.46 21.52
C GLN A 37 -20.25 12.77 21.99
N GLU A 38 -20.07 13.86 21.25
CA GLU A 38 -20.73 15.14 21.54
C GLU A 38 -22.25 15.03 21.39
N HIS A 39 -22.72 14.39 20.32
CA HIS A 39 -24.14 14.20 20.05
C HIS A 39 -24.81 13.32 21.12
N LEU A 40 -24.16 12.23 21.54
CA LEU A 40 -24.62 11.41 22.66
C LEU A 40 -24.67 12.20 23.97
N LYS A 41 -23.62 12.97 24.28
CA LYS A 41 -23.56 13.77 25.51
C LYS A 41 -24.68 14.81 25.56
N GLN A 42 -24.93 15.51 24.45
CA GLN A 42 -26.00 16.50 24.35
C GLN A 42 -27.36 15.83 24.53
N THR A 43 -27.61 14.72 23.84
CA THR A 43 -28.88 13.99 23.91
C THR A 43 -29.14 13.44 25.31
N LEU A 44 -28.13 12.89 25.97
CA LEU A 44 -28.23 12.47 27.38
C LEU A 44 -28.57 13.65 28.31
N SER A 45 -28.01 14.84 28.06
CA SER A 45 -28.36 16.05 28.82
C SER A 45 -29.81 16.46 28.56
N ASP A 46 -30.29 16.36 27.33
CA ASP A 46 -31.65 16.74 26.97
C ASP A 46 -32.69 15.74 27.51
N ILE A 47 -32.41 14.44 27.48
CA ILE A 47 -33.22 13.40 28.14
C ILE A 47 -33.31 13.67 29.64
N ARG A 48 -32.19 13.94 30.32
CA ARG A 48 -32.18 14.27 31.76
C ARG A 48 -33.00 15.52 32.08
N ARG A 49 -33.10 16.46 31.14
CA ARG A 49 -33.89 17.69 31.25
C ARG A 49 -35.32 17.52 30.74
N HIS A 50 -35.75 16.31 30.40
CA HIS A 50 -37.06 16.01 29.82
C HIS A 50 -37.36 16.80 28.54
N ARG A 51 -36.32 17.09 27.75
CA ARG A 51 -36.40 17.77 26.45
C ARG A 51 -36.33 16.81 25.26
N ALA A 52 -36.04 15.53 25.51
CA ALA A 52 -35.98 14.46 24.52
C ALA A 52 -36.37 13.14 25.17
N GLU A 53 -36.83 12.19 24.36
CA GLU A 53 -37.17 10.84 24.80
C GLU A 53 -35.93 9.93 24.81
N PRO A 54 -35.85 8.92 25.70
CA PRO A 54 -34.73 7.97 25.73
C PRO A 54 -34.50 7.24 24.40
N THR A 55 -35.56 7.01 23.62
CA THR A 55 -35.50 6.36 22.29
C THR A 55 -34.66 7.15 21.29
N THR A 56 -34.47 8.45 21.48
CA THR A 56 -33.59 9.27 20.64
C THR A 56 -32.12 8.80 20.70
N LEU A 57 -31.71 8.07 21.75
CA LEU A 57 -30.38 7.45 21.79
C LEU A 57 -30.24 6.32 20.76
N ASP A 58 -31.29 5.53 20.56
CA ASP A 58 -31.28 4.42 19.60
C ASP A 58 -31.15 4.95 18.16
N ASP A 59 -31.83 6.07 17.87
CA ASP A 59 -31.72 6.76 16.58
C ASP A 59 -30.28 7.23 16.30
N ILE A 60 -29.59 7.76 17.32
CA ILE A 60 -28.20 8.23 17.20
C ILE A 60 -27.25 7.06 16.99
N ILE A 61 -27.44 5.96 17.72
CA ILE A 61 -26.61 4.75 17.59
C ILE A 61 -26.81 4.09 16.21
N GLY A 62 -28.03 4.16 15.67
CA GLY A 62 -28.39 3.62 14.36
C GLY A 62 -28.06 4.53 13.16
N ASP A 63 -27.64 5.77 13.38
CA ASP A 63 -27.46 6.77 12.33
C ASP A 63 -26.33 6.40 11.35
N GLN A 64 -26.63 6.47 10.05
CA GLN A 64 -25.69 6.16 8.97
C GLN A 64 -24.44 7.06 8.98
N ARG A 65 -24.53 8.29 9.53
CA ARG A 65 -23.39 9.20 9.66
C ARG A 65 -22.25 8.61 10.51
N TYR A 66 -22.56 7.66 11.39
CA TYR A 66 -21.59 6.98 12.25
C TYR A 66 -21.30 5.54 11.81
N GLU A 67 -21.74 5.14 10.61
CA GLU A 67 -21.53 3.79 10.08
C GLU A 67 -20.04 3.41 10.02
N CYS A 68 -19.14 4.37 9.79
CA CYS A 68 -17.70 4.13 9.80
C CYS A 68 -17.14 3.70 11.16
N LEU A 69 -17.88 3.92 12.25
CA LEU A 69 -17.52 3.48 13.60
C LEU A 69 -17.94 2.03 13.88
N ARG A 70 -18.71 1.41 12.98
CA ARG A 70 -19.06 -0.01 13.10
C ARG A 70 -17.80 -0.85 13.10
N LYS A 71 -17.78 -1.87 13.96
CA LYS A 71 -16.64 -2.78 14.13
C LYS A 71 -16.13 -3.33 12.79
N THR A 72 -17.03 -3.72 11.89
CA THR A 72 -16.67 -4.25 10.56
C THR A 72 -15.88 -3.26 9.72
N GLU A 73 -16.24 -1.97 9.76
CA GLU A 73 -15.55 -0.93 9.02
C GLU A 73 -14.20 -0.58 9.65
N ILE A 74 -14.14 -0.55 10.98
CA ILE A 74 -12.88 -0.40 11.72
C ILE A 74 -11.93 -1.58 11.43
N ASP A 75 -12.42 -2.82 11.43
CA ASP A 75 -11.60 -4.01 11.16
C ASP A 75 -11.04 -4.00 9.72
N LYS A 76 -11.87 -3.61 8.73
CA LYS A 76 -11.42 -3.40 7.34
C LYS A 76 -10.35 -2.31 7.26
N PHE A 77 -10.57 -1.19 7.96
CA PHE A 77 -9.61 -0.10 8.03
C PHE A 77 -8.28 -0.54 8.64
N LEU A 78 -8.30 -1.25 9.77
CA LEU A 78 -7.11 -1.81 10.42
C LEU A 78 -6.35 -2.78 9.50
N THR A 79 -7.06 -3.63 8.75
CA THR A 79 -6.44 -4.55 7.78
C THR A 79 -5.71 -3.78 6.68
N ARG A 80 -6.33 -2.72 6.15
CA ARG A 80 -5.68 -1.84 5.15
C ARG A 80 -4.43 -1.17 5.70
N ILE A 81 -4.42 -0.77 6.99
CA ILE A 81 -3.24 -0.23 7.65
C ILE A 81 -2.11 -1.24 7.67
N GLN A 82 -2.41 -2.45 8.13
CA GLN A 82 -1.38 -3.47 8.31
C GLN A 82 -0.72 -3.80 6.97
N LEU A 83 -1.49 -3.86 5.88
CA LEU A 83 -0.96 -4.04 4.54
C LEU A 83 -0.02 -2.90 4.12
N LEU A 84 -0.41 -1.64 4.36
CA LEU A 84 0.42 -0.49 4.01
C LEU A 84 1.70 -0.40 4.86
N LEU A 85 1.62 -0.72 6.15
CA LEU A 85 2.79 -0.81 7.04
C LEU A 85 3.76 -1.90 6.56
N ASN A 86 3.25 -3.09 6.28
CA ASN A 86 4.06 -4.20 5.76
C ASN A 86 4.74 -3.80 4.44
N LYS A 87 4.02 -3.06 3.57
CA LYS A 87 4.58 -2.53 2.33
C LYS A 87 5.71 -1.53 2.57
N SER A 88 5.54 -0.62 3.53
CA SER A 88 6.59 0.33 3.91
C SER A 88 7.83 -0.35 4.44
N ILE A 89 7.67 -1.29 5.37
CA ILE A 89 8.81 -2.05 5.93
C ILE A 89 9.53 -2.78 4.81
N PHE A 90 8.78 -3.35 3.86
CA PHE A 90 9.35 -4.03 2.72
C PHE A 90 10.14 -3.10 1.80
N ILE A 91 9.59 -1.94 1.43
CA ILE A 91 10.28 -0.96 0.58
C ILE A 91 11.56 -0.46 1.27
N GLU A 92 11.53 -0.22 2.58
CA GLU A 92 12.73 0.16 3.33
C GLU A 92 13.77 -0.97 3.35
N LYS A 93 13.34 -2.23 3.50
CA LYS A 93 14.24 -3.39 3.38
C LYS A 93 14.91 -3.43 2.00
N LEU A 94 14.17 -3.23 0.91
CA LEU A 94 14.74 -3.19 -0.44
C LEU A 94 15.80 -2.08 -0.56
N LYS A 95 15.47 -0.88 -0.10
CA LYS A 95 16.37 0.28 -0.11
C LYS A 95 17.65 0.03 0.68
N ASN A 96 17.56 -0.59 1.85
CA ASN A 96 18.72 -0.95 2.68
C ASN A 96 19.65 -1.97 1.99
N ASN A 97 19.14 -2.72 1.02
CA ASN A 97 19.91 -3.64 0.19
C ASN A 97 20.26 -3.02 -1.19
N HIS A 98 20.14 -1.70 -1.33
CA HIS A 98 20.39 -0.96 -2.57
C HIS A 98 19.52 -1.42 -3.76
N ILE A 99 18.36 -2.01 -3.48
CA ILE A 99 17.38 -2.41 -4.50
C ILE A 99 16.45 -1.24 -4.77
N LYS A 100 16.36 -0.83 -6.04
CA LYS A 100 15.40 0.21 -6.46
C LYS A 100 14.01 -0.38 -6.53
N TYR A 101 13.04 0.25 -5.86
CA TYR A 101 11.63 -0.14 -5.92
C TYR A 101 10.88 0.70 -6.96
N ILE A 102 10.10 0.03 -7.80
CA ILE A 102 9.15 0.64 -8.74
C ILE A 102 7.79 0.00 -8.54
N ASN A 103 6.74 0.81 -8.35
CA ASN A 103 5.39 0.33 -8.58
C ASN A 103 5.04 0.51 -10.05
N VAL A 104 4.56 -0.54 -10.69
CA VAL A 104 4.19 -0.50 -12.12
C VAL A 104 3.14 0.56 -12.45
N SER A 105 2.25 0.88 -11.50
CA SER A 105 1.24 1.93 -11.70
C SER A 105 1.87 3.33 -11.86
N ASP A 106 3.11 3.50 -11.40
CA ASP A 106 3.87 4.75 -11.56
C ASP A 106 4.64 4.83 -12.88
N VAL A 107 4.79 3.72 -13.61
CA VAL A 107 5.56 3.68 -14.87
C VAL A 107 4.89 4.53 -15.96
N ARG A 108 3.55 4.64 -15.94
CA ARG A 108 2.80 5.67 -16.67
C ARG A 108 1.53 6.07 -15.93
N PRO A 109 1.50 7.22 -15.25
CA PRO A 109 0.35 7.61 -14.43
C PRO A 109 -0.89 8.09 -15.22
N ASN A 110 -0.79 8.33 -16.55
CA ASN A 110 -1.82 9.04 -17.32
C ASN A 110 -2.14 8.42 -18.70
N GLN A 111 -2.69 7.20 -18.77
CA GLN A 111 -3.28 6.71 -20.04
C GLN A 111 -4.64 6.05 -19.82
N GLU A 112 -5.59 6.40 -20.71
CA GLU A 112 -6.95 5.85 -20.78
C GLU A 112 -6.98 4.38 -21.24
N ILE A 113 -5.85 3.88 -21.75
CA ILE A 113 -5.72 2.53 -22.30
C ILE A 113 -5.10 1.63 -21.22
N PRO A 114 -5.72 0.49 -20.89
CA PRO A 114 -5.11 -0.50 -20.01
C PRO A 114 -3.82 -1.04 -20.65
N MET A 115 -2.69 -0.92 -19.95
CA MET A 115 -1.43 -1.55 -20.35
C MET A 115 -1.42 -3.02 -19.91
N THR A 116 -0.91 -3.87 -20.79
CA THR A 116 -0.59 -5.26 -20.49
C THR A 116 0.75 -5.36 -19.74
N ILE A 117 1.05 -6.53 -19.21
CA ILE A 117 2.37 -6.82 -18.62
C ILE A 117 3.49 -6.61 -19.65
N ASP A 118 3.27 -7.00 -20.92
CA ASP A 118 4.24 -6.85 -22.01
C ASP A 118 4.53 -5.38 -22.32
N ASP A 119 3.49 -4.52 -22.33
CA ASP A 119 3.67 -3.08 -22.54
C ASP A 119 4.55 -2.47 -21.44
N ILE A 120 4.32 -2.86 -20.19
CA ILE A 120 5.10 -2.41 -19.03
C ILE A 120 6.55 -2.88 -19.15
N ASP A 121 6.75 -4.15 -19.52
CA ASP A 121 8.07 -4.73 -19.71
C ASP A 121 8.86 -4.00 -20.81
N VAL A 122 8.23 -3.69 -21.94
CA VAL A 122 8.87 -2.92 -23.02
C VAL A 122 9.30 -1.54 -22.54
N VAL A 123 8.44 -0.82 -21.80
CA VAL A 123 8.76 0.51 -21.27
C VAL A 123 9.93 0.44 -20.28
N LEU A 124 9.93 -0.54 -19.38
CA LEU A 124 11.00 -0.70 -18.40
C LEU A 124 12.32 -1.10 -19.07
N LYS A 125 12.30 -2.06 -19.99
CA LYS A 125 13.50 -2.43 -20.78
C LYS A 125 14.09 -1.24 -21.51
N HIS A 126 13.27 -0.45 -22.20
CA HIS A 126 13.74 0.76 -22.88
C HIS A 126 14.29 1.82 -21.90
N THR A 127 13.70 1.95 -20.71
CA THR A 127 14.17 2.88 -19.67
C THR A 127 15.56 2.52 -19.18
N TYR A 128 15.85 1.22 -19.08
CA TYR A 128 17.07 0.70 -18.48
C TYR A 128 18.14 0.24 -19.48
N SER A 129 17.82 0.09 -20.76
CA SER A 129 18.74 -0.41 -21.80
C SER A 129 19.93 0.51 -22.09
N ASN A 130 19.87 1.76 -21.64
CA ASN A 130 20.91 2.77 -21.87
C ASN A 130 21.73 3.06 -20.61
N GLU A 131 21.54 2.30 -19.54
CA GLU A 131 22.39 2.45 -18.35
C GLU A 131 23.77 1.82 -18.58
N ASN A 132 24.81 2.39 -17.94
CA ASN A 132 26.18 1.88 -18.05
C ASN A 132 26.45 0.67 -17.12
N ASP A 133 25.51 0.38 -16.22
CA ASP A 133 25.59 -0.71 -15.25
C ASP A 133 24.64 -1.82 -15.70
N SER A 134 25.01 -3.09 -15.54
CA SER A 134 24.10 -4.20 -15.86
C SER A 134 22.86 -4.12 -14.97
N ILE A 135 21.67 -4.28 -15.55
CA ILE A 135 20.41 -4.12 -14.80
C ILE A 135 19.71 -5.47 -14.66
N ILE A 136 19.27 -5.79 -13.45
CA ILE A 136 18.32 -6.88 -13.22
C ILE A 136 16.97 -6.28 -12.85
N LEU A 137 15.97 -6.59 -13.67
CA LEU A 137 14.57 -6.27 -13.45
C LEU A 137 13.88 -7.49 -12.84
N TRP A 138 13.38 -7.37 -11.62
CA TRP A 138 12.71 -8.44 -10.88
C TRP A 138 11.24 -8.09 -10.65
N TYR A 139 10.36 -8.79 -11.37
CA TYR A 139 8.92 -8.59 -11.39
C TYR A 139 8.28 -9.48 -10.35
N SER A 140 7.45 -8.90 -9.50
CA SER A 140 6.81 -9.61 -8.40
C SER A 140 5.55 -8.87 -7.91
N SER A 141 4.80 -9.48 -7.00
CA SER A 141 3.67 -8.85 -6.33
C SER A 141 3.55 -9.36 -4.89
N ASP A 142 2.86 -8.61 -4.03
CA ASP A 142 2.59 -9.04 -2.65
C ASP A 142 1.74 -10.32 -2.60
N ARG A 143 0.98 -10.63 -3.66
CA ARG A 143 0.27 -11.91 -3.80
C ARG A 143 1.27 -13.05 -3.95
N LEU A 144 2.11 -12.99 -4.99
CA LEU A 144 3.11 -14.04 -5.29
C LEU A 144 4.04 -14.26 -4.09
N LYS A 145 4.43 -13.19 -3.41
CA LYS A 145 5.23 -13.27 -2.19
C LYS A 145 4.58 -14.08 -1.05
N ARG A 146 3.25 -14.03 -0.94
CA ARG A 146 2.51 -14.78 0.10
C ARG A 146 2.22 -16.20 -0.33
N GLU A 147 1.94 -16.41 -1.61
CA GLU A 147 1.58 -17.73 -2.15
C GLU A 147 2.82 -18.62 -2.37
N GLU A 148 3.96 -18.01 -2.69
CA GLU A 148 5.23 -18.69 -2.99
C GLU A 148 6.38 -18.10 -2.16
N GLU A 149 6.20 -18.05 -0.83
CA GLU A 149 7.15 -17.41 0.08
C GLU A 149 8.57 -17.99 -0.02
N ASP A 150 8.70 -19.32 -0.02
CA ASP A 150 10.01 -19.99 -0.11
C ASP A 150 10.74 -19.64 -1.41
N ARG A 151 10.02 -19.67 -2.53
CA ARG A 151 10.58 -19.32 -3.85
C ARG A 151 10.98 -17.85 -3.90
N TYR A 152 10.16 -16.96 -3.33
CA TYR A 152 10.52 -15.55 -3.21
C TYR A 152 11.82 -15.36 -2.41
N GLN A 153 11.98 -16.06 -1.28
CA GLN A 153 13.20 -15.96 -0.48
C GLN A 153 14.42 -16.51 -1.24
N GLN A 154 14.28 -17.63 -1.96
CA GLN A 154 15.34 -18.17 -2.79
C GLN A 154 15.81 -17.15 -3.83
N ILE A 155 14.88 -16.61 -4.63
CA ILE A 155 15.16 -15.58 -5.64
C ILE A 155 15.81 -14.36 -4.98
N TYR A 156 15.28 -13.90 -3.84
CA TYR A 156 15.84 -12.75 -3.13
C TYR A 156 17.31 -12.99 -2.74
N GLN A 157 17.64 -14.15 -2.16
CA GLN A 157 19.00 -14.46 -1.76
C GLN A 157 19.95 -14.59 -2.95
N GLU A 158 19.50 -15.24 -4.03
CA GLU A 158 20.27 -15.38 -5.27
C GLU A 158 20.61 -14.00 -5.87
N LEU A 159 19.62 -13.12 -5.98
CA LEU A 159 19.79 -11.79 -6.56
C LEU A 159 20.67 -10.88 -5.68
N ILE A 160 20.55 -10.96 -4.36
CA ILE A 160 21.44 -10.24 -3.45
C ILE A 160 22.88 -10.75 -3.58
N TRP A 161 23.05 -12.07 -3.66
CA TRP A 161 24.37 -12.67 -3.84
C TRP A 161 25.01 -12.23 -5.17
N GLU A 162 24.25 -12.24 -6.26
CA GLU A 162 24.68 -11.81 -7.60
C GLU A 162 25.16 -10.35 -7.59
N VAL A 163 24.40 -9.44 -6.97
CA VAL A 163 24.77 -8.02 -6.85
C VAL A 163 26.04 -7.80 -6.00
N GLN A 164 26.30 -8.67 -5.03
CA GLN A 164 27.43 -8.51 -4.09
C GLN A 164 28.74 -9.16 -4.57
N HIS A 165 28.66 -10.21 -5.40
CA HIS A 165 29.82 -11.06 -5.71
C HIS A 165 30.29 -10.99 -7.17
N VAL A 166 29.51 -10.37 -8.07
CA VAL A 166 29.92 -10.20 -9.46
C VAL A 166 30.79 -8.95 -9.59
N GLU A 167 31.90 -9.05 -10.34
CA GLU A 167 32.85 -7.93 -10.54
C GLU A 167 32.25 -6.75 -11.32
N GLN A 168 31.22 -7.02 -12.12
CA GLN A 168 30.46 -6.00 -12.83
C GLN A 168 29.49 -5.30 -11.88
N ARG A 169 29.31 -3.99 -12.08
CA ARG A 169 28.35 -3.21 -11.32
C ARG A 169 26.93 -3.56 -11.75
N ILE A 170 26.21 -4.29 -10.91
CA ILE A 170 24.81 -4.68 -11.15
C ILE A 170 23.88 -3.79 -10.34
N LYS A 171 22.84 -3.24 -10.98
CA LYS A 171 21.71 -2.60 -10.30
C LYS A 171 20.51 -3.52 -10.31
N LEU A 172 19.94 -3.76 -9.13
CA LEU A 172 18.73 -4.54 -8.97
C LEU A 172 17.51 -3.62 -8.82
N VAL A 173 16.48 -3.88 -9.61
CA VAL A 173 15.22 -3.14 -9.63
C VAL A 173 14.07 -4.09 -9.35
N TYR A 174 13.40 -3.91 -8.22
CA TYR A 174 12.17 -4.61 -7.85
C TYR A 174 10.97 -3.89 -8.47
N ILE A 175 10.21 -4.61 -9.28
CA ILE A 175 9.05 -4.10 -10.01
C ILE A 175 7.78 -4.74 -9.43
N ASP A 176 6.96 -3.91 -8.82
CA ASP A 176 5.81 -4.33 -8.04
C ASP A 176 4.49 -4.25 -8.81
N PHE A 177 3.87 -5.41 -9.04
CA PHE A 177 2.59 -5.60 -9.69
C PHE A 177 1.39 -5.62 -8.72
N THR A 178 1.60 -5.38 -7.43
CA THR A 178 0.56 -5.51 -6.38
C THR A 178 -0.75 -4.75 -6.67
N TYR A 179 -0.68 -3.61 -7.36
CA TYR A 179 -1.83 -2.74 -7.57
C TYR A 179 -2.41 -2.78 -8.99
N LEU A 180 -1.92 -3.67 -9.86
CA LEU A 180 -2.52 -3.86 -11.19
C LEU A 180 -3.80 -4.68 -11.12
N LYS A 181 -4.68 -4.43 -12.10
CA LYS A 181 -5.87 -5.26 -12.33
C LYS A 181 -5.48 -6.62 -12.91
N GLU A 182 -4.60 -6.61 -13.91
CA GLU A 182 -4.01 -7.81 -14.48
C GLU A 182 -2.97 -8.37 -13.50
N LYS A 183 -3.11 -9.64 -13.14
CA LYS A 183 -2.24 -10.26 -12.16
C LYS A 183 -1.02 -10.81 -12.87
N LEU A 184 0.16 -10.52 -12.31
CA LEU A 184 1.36 -11.25 -12.63
C LEU A 184 1.23 -12.69 -12.13
N GLU A 185 1.39 -13.68 -13.00
CA GLU A 185 1.19 -15.10 -12.68
C GLU A 185 2.42 -15.81 -12.15
N ASP A 186 3.62 -15.32 -12.44
CA ASP A 186 4.88 -15.86 -11.91
C ASP A 186 5.90 -14.74 -11.69
N PHE A 187 6.94 -15.00 -10.89
CA PHE A 187 8.10 -14.13 -10.81
C PHE A 187 8.82 -14.08 -12.16
N ILE A 188 9.12 -12.89 -12.65
CA ILE A 188 9.90 -12.70 -13.88
C ILE A 188 11.22 -12.03 -13.50
N ILE A 189 12.32 -12.55 -14.04
CA ILE A 189 13.65 -11.96 -13.88
C ILE A 189 14.20 -11.69 -15.27
N VAL A 190 14.44 -10.42 -15.57
CA VAL A 190 15.03 -9.97 -16.83
C VAL A 190 16.39 -9.37 -16.53
N ARG A 191 17.42 -9.83 -17.24
CA ARG A 191 18.78 -9.28 -17.17
C ARG A 191 19.05 -8.46 -18.41
N LEU A 192 19.45 -7.22 -18.22
CA LEU A 192 19.84 -6.29 -19.28
C LEU A 192 21.34 -6.02 -19.18
N PRO A 193 22.03 -5.93 -20.32
CA PRO A 193 23.44 -5.59 -20.36
C PRO A 193 23.71 -4.18 -19.80
#